data_AF-A0A937X6F0-F1
#
_entry.id   AF-A0A937X6F0-F1
#
_cell.length_a   1.000
_cell.length_b   1.000
_cell.length_c   1.000
_cell.angle_alpha   90.00
_cell.angle_beta   90.00
_cell.angle_gamma   90.00
#
_symmetry.space_group_name_H-M   'P 1'
#
loop_
_entity.id
_entity.type
_entity.pdbx_description
1 polymer ?
#
loop_
_entity_poly.entity_id
_entity_poly.type
_entity_poly.pdbx_seq_one_letter_code
_entity_poly.pdbx_strand_id
1 'polypeptide(L)'
;MTRVSEFPVSPQAASNLVNNASIAQALTEGGRVIEVFVDLEPDNFAPSGYKWTSSRGPNKRIVGTTTGAVRVTVEARAPITFVLPFLRTLGREK
;
A
#
# COMPACT_ATOMS: atom_id res chain seq x y z
N MET A 1 -10.04 -2.88 -8.03
CA MET A 1 -9.94 -1.41 -8.05
C MET A 1 -9.25 -0.92 -6.78
N THR A 2 -8.00 -0.47 -6.89
CA THR A 2 -7.33 0.20 -5.77
C THR A 2 -7.96 1.57 -5.52
N ARG A 3 -8.30 1.89 -4.26
CA ARG A 3 -8.87 3.17 -3.84
C ARG A 3 -8.00 3.81 -2.75
N VAL A 4 -7.70 5.08 -2.90
CA VAL A 4 -6.91 5.87 -1.94
C VAL A 4 -7.80 6.99 -1.41
N SER A 5 -7.80 7.22 -0.10
CA SER A 5 -8.51 8.35 0.51
C SER A 5 -7.76 9.66 0.25
N GLU A 6 -8.49 10.72 -0.08
CA GLU A 6 -7.93 12.07 -0.25
C GLU A 6 -7.56 12.73 1.09
N PHE A 7 -8.17 12.26 2.19
CA PHE A 7 -7.98 12.81 3.52
C PHE A 7 -7.48 11.74 4.50
N PRO A 8 -6.74 12.14 5.55
CA PRO A 8 -6.37 11.24 6.63
C PRO A 8 -7.58 10.61 7.29
N VAL A 9 -7.48 9.32 7.60
CA VAL A 9 -8.56 8.59 8.28
C VAL A 9 -8.59 8.98 9.77
N SER A 10 -9.80 9.09 10.34
CA SER A 10 -9.96 9.32 11.78
C SER A 10 -9.74 8.03 12.58
N PRO A 11 -9.28 8.11 13.84
CA PRO A 11 -9.13 6.91 14.69
C PRO A 11 -10.43 6.12 14.84
N GLN A 12 -11.57 6.81 14.90
CA GLN A 12 -12.90 6.19 14.99
C GLN A 12 -13.25 5.43 13.70
N ALA A 13 -13.00 6.03 12.53
CA ALA A 13 -13.24 5.37 11.24
C ALA A 13 -12.34 4.14 11.08
N ALA A 14 -11.05 4.25 11.42
CA ALA A 14 -10.12 3.12 11.40
C ALA A 14 -10.55 1.98 12.32
N SER A 15 -11.04 2.31 13.53
CA SER A 15 -11.56 1.32 14.50
C SER A 15 -12.79 0.59 13.96
N ASN A 16 -13.70 1.31 13.29
CA ASN A 16 -14.90 0.72 12.69
C ASN A 16 -14.57 -0.22 11.52
N LEU A 17 -13.53 0.10 10.73
CA LEU A 17 -13.13 -0.70 9.58
C LEU A 17 -12.40 -1.98 9.97
N VAL A 18 -11.45 -1.87 10.90
CA VAL A 18 -10.65 -3.01 11.36
C VAL A 18 -11.45 -3.85 12.38
N ASN A 19 -12.53 -3.28 12.94
CA ASN A 19 -13.36 -3.87 13.99
C ASN A 19 -12.55 -4.34 15.20
N ASN A 20 -11.45 -3.64 15.48
CA ASN A 20 -10.55 -3.89 16.61
C ASN A 20 -9.80 -2.60 16.96
N ALA A 21 -10.12 -2.04 18.12
CA ALA A 21 -9.55 -0.76 18.57
C ALA A 21 -8.03 -0.83 18.78
N SER A 22 -7.50 -1.95 19.30
CA SER A 22 -6.06 -2.11 19.51
C SER A 22 -5.28 -2.15 18.20
N ILE A 23 -5.80 -2.84 17.18
CA ILE A 23 -5.17 -2.88 15.85
C ILE A 23 -5.28 -1.52 15.17
N ALA A 24 -6.45 -0.86 15.25
CA ALA A 24 -6.61 0.48 14.68
C ALA A 24 -5.67 1.49 15.32
N GLN A 25 -5.45 1.40 16.64
CA GLN A 25 -4.46 2.21 17.34
C GLN A 25 -3.05 1.93 16.83
N ALA A 26 -2.62 0.66 16.78
CA ALA A 26 -1.32 0.27 16.26
C ALA A 26 -1.08 0.73 14.79
N LEU A 27 -2.12 0.76 13.96
CA LEU A 27 -2.04 1.23 12.57
C LEU A 27 -2.00 2.76 12.45
N THR A 28 -2.49 3.49 13.45
CA THR A 28 -2.57 4.97 13.47
C THR A 28 -1.52 5.61 14.38
N GLU A 29 -0.71 4.81 15.09
CA GLU A 29 0.26 5.23 16.11
C GLU A 29 1.42 6.13 15.62
N GLY A 30 1.47 6.46 14.33
CA GLY A 30 2.46 7.37 13.73
C GLY A 30 1.93 8.75 13.32
N GLY A 31 0.67 9.08 13.61
CA GLY A 31 0.04 10.36 13.27
C GLY A 31 -0.96 10.23 12.12
N ARG A 32 -0.95 11.19 11.17
CA ARG A 32 -1.92 11.23 10.07
C ARG A 32 -1.63 10.14 9.06
N VAL A 33 -2.49 9.12 9.01
CA VAL A 33 -2.41 8.00 8.07
C VAL A 33 -3.45 8.14 6.97
N ILE A 34 -3.07 7.77 5.74
CA ILE A 34 -3.97 7.73 4.58
C ILE A 34 -4.48 6.31 4.41
N GLU A 35 -5.79 6.17 4.27
CA GLU A 35 -6.42 4.90 3.98
C GLU A 35 -6.22 4.50 2.51
N VAL A 36 -5.85 3.23 2.30
CA VAL A 36 -5.75 2.63 0.97
C VAL A 36 -6.41 1.26 0.98
N PHE A 37 -7.34 1.05 0.05
CA PHE A 37 -7.87 -0.26 -0.29
C PHE A 37 -7.16 -0.76 -1.54
N VAL A 38 -6.56 -1.94 -1.44
CA VAL A 38 -5.94 -2.64 -2.56
C VAL A 38 -6.67 -3.95 -2.81
N ASP A 39 -6.86 -4.30 -4.08
CA ASP A 39 -7.29 -5.64 -4.46
C ASP A 39 -6.07 -6.50 -4.73
N LEU A 40 -6.01 -7.65 -4.07
CA LEU A 40 -4.99 -8.66 -4.33
C LEU A 40 -5.45 -9.55 -5.48
N GLU A 41 -4.61 -9.73 -6.50
CA GLU A 41 -4.92 -10.62 -7.62
C GLU A 41 -4.77 -12.09 -7.17
N PRO A 42 -5.81 -12.93 -7.24
CA PRO A 42 -5.75 -14.30 -6.77
C PRO A 42 -4.87 -15.17 -7.66
N ASP A 43 -4.14 -16.10 -7.05
CA ASP A 43 -3.35 -17.11 -7.76
C ASP A 43 -3.42 -18.44 -7.00
N ASN A 44 -4.03 -19.45 -7.63
CA ASN A 44 -4.21 -20.78 -7.05
C ASN A 44 -2.92 -21.60 -7.00
N PHE A 45 -1.88 -21.21 -7.75
CA PHE A 45 -0.60 -21.89 -7.79
C PHE A 45 0.39 -21.30 -6.77
N ALA A 46 0.14 -20.07 -6.30
CA ALA A 46 0.93 -19.45 -5.23
C ALA A 46 0.51 -20.00 -3.86
N PRO A 47 1.44 -20.44 -2.99
CA PRO A 47 1.12 -20.91 -1.64
C PRO A 47 0.36 -19.87 -0.79
N SER A 48 0.55 -18.58 -1.06
CA SER A 48 -0.15 -17.50 -0.38
C SER A 48 -1.61 -17.30 -0.83
N GLY A 49 -1.98 -17.84 -2.01
CA GLY A 49 -3.27 -17.63 -2.67
C GLY A 49 -3.39 -16.35 -3.52
N TYR A 50 -2.29 -15.62 -3.71
CA TYR A 50 -2.27 -14.34 -4.43
C TYR A 50 -1.01 -14.21 -5.28
N LYS A 51 -1.09 -13.42 -6.34
CA LYS A 51 0.00 -13.19 -7.29
C LYS A 51 1.06 -12.26 -6.71
N TRP A 52 2.32 -12.58 -6.99
CA TRP A 52 3.47 -11.79 -6.57
C TRP A 52 4.30 -11.36 -7.78
N THR A 53 4.73 -10.09 -7.78
CA THR A 53 5.62 -9.54 -8.81
C THR A 53 7.08 -9.90 -8.56
N SER A 54 7.42 -10.34 -7.34
CA SER A 54 8.76 -10.75 -6.94
C SER A 54 8.66 -12.03 -6.12
N SER A 55 9.33 -13.10 -6.58
CA SER A 55 9.25 -14.46 -6.00
C SER A 55 7.84 -15.10 -6.02
N ARG A 56 7.68 -16.28 -5.41
CA ARG A 56 6.38 -16.97 -5.27
C ARG A 56 5.55 -16.50 -4.08
N GLY A 57 6.02 -15.51 -3.34
CA GLY A 57 5.39 -15.05 -2.11
C GLY A 57 5.63 -15.94 -0.90
N PRO A 58 4.97 -15.66 0.24
CA PRO A 58 5.13 -16.44 1.47
C PRO A 58 4.54 -17.85 1.33
N ASN A 59 5.18 -18.83 1.99
CA ASN A 59 4.71 -20.23 2.05
C ASN A 59 3.48 -20.44 2.95
N LYS A 60 2.70 -19.39 3.23
CA LYS A 60 1.50 -19.43 4.08
C LYS A 60 0.39 -18.65 3.41
N ARG A 61 -0.84 -19.18 3.51
CA ARG A 61 -2.04 -18.54 3.00
C ARG A 61 -2.31 -17.23 3.75
N ILE A 62 -2.61 -16.17 3.01
CA ILE A 62 -3.07 -14.90 3.58
C ILE A 62 -4.58 -15.01 3.80
N VAL A 63 -5.02 -14.74 5.03
CA VAL A 63 -6.44 -14.72 5.43
C VAL A 63 -6.86 -13.30 5.81
N GLY A 64 -8.15 -13.00 5.83
CA GLY A 64 -8.68 -11.63 6.02
C GLY A 64 -8.24 -10.93 7.32
N THR A 65 -7.79 -11.67 8.33
CA THR A 65 -7.28 -11.13 9.61
C THR A 65 -5.76 -10.97 9.63
N THR A 66 -5.08 -11.18 8.51
CA THR A 66 -3.61 -11.09 8.45
C THR A 66 -3.18 -9.63 8.43
N THR A 67 -2.52 -9.17 9.49
CA THR A 67 -1.86 -7.87 9.51
C THR A 67 -0.44 -7.99 8.96
N GLY A 68 0.03 -6.97 8.23
CA GLY A 68 1.38 -6.94 7.67
C GLY A 68 1.85 -5.52 7.41
N ALA A 69 3.15 -5.37 7.20
CA ALA A 69 3.74 -4.13 6.74
C ALA A 69 3.76 -4.10 5.21
N VAL A 70 3.34 -2.98 4.61
CA VAL A 70 3.35 -2.76 3.16
C VAL A 70 4.24 -1.57 2.84
N ARG A 71 5.03 -1.67 1.76
CA ARG A 71 5.82 -0.57 1.22
C ARG A 71 5.19 -0.11 -0.08
N VAL A 72 4.89 1.18 -0.18
CA VAL A 72 4.27 1.79 -1.35
C VAL A 72 5.23 2.82 -1.94
N THR A 73 5.48 2.71 -3.25
CA THR A 73 6.28 3.71 -3.99
C THR A 73 5.35 4.82 -4.45
N VAL A 74 5.55 6.04 -3.95
CA VAL A 74 4.73 7.22 -4.29
C VAL A 74 5.29 8.05 -5.45
N GLU A 75 6.61 8.00 -5.67
CA GLU A 75 7.29 8.68 -6.78
C GLU A 75 8.40 7.77 -7.31
N ALA A 76 8.52 7.66 -8.63
CA ALA A 76 9.68 7.05 -9.29
C ALA A 76 10.42 8.15 -10.06
N ARG A 77 11.74 8.27 -9.84
CA ARG A 77 12.56 9.34 -10.43
C ARG A 77 13.80 8.77 -11.12
N ALA A 78 14.05 9.21 -12.36
CA ALA A 78 15.25 8.86 -13.10
C ALA A 78 16.49 9.60 -12.54
N PRO A 79 17.64 8.91 -12.31
CA PRO A 79 18.83 9.53 -11.71
C PRO A 79 19.36 10.78 -12.43
N ILE A 80 19.27 10.83 -13.77
CA ILE A 80 19.74 11.97 -14.57
C ILE A 80 19.03 13.29 -14.21
N THR A 81 17.81 13.22 -13.67
CA THR A 81 17.04 14.40 -13.27
C THR A 81 17.59 15.11 -12.03
N PHE A 82 18.48 14.46 -11.28
CA PHE A 82 19.21 15.10 -10.18
C PHE A 82 20.37 15.97 -10.69
N VAL A 83 20.96 15.62 -11.84
CA VAL A 83 22.06 16.37 -12.48
C VAL A 83 21.50 17.43 -13.43
N LEU A 84 20.43 17.10 -14.16
CA LEU A 84 19.79 17.96 -15.15
C LEU A 84 18.32 18.20 -14.75
N PRO A 85 18.03 19.13 -13.83
CA PRO A 85 16.71 19.30 -13.24
C PRO A 85 15.65 19.78 -14.25
N PHE A 86 16.04 20.34 -15.39
CA PHE A 86 15.10 20.77 -16.44
C PHE A 86 14.46 19.58 -17.19
N LEU A 87 15.06 18.39 -17.13
CA LEU A 87 14.44 17.18 -17.69
C LEU A 87 13.18 16.74 -16.92
N ARG A 88 12.96 17.27 -15.70
CA ARG A 88 11.76 16.99 -14.89
C ARG A 88 10.47 17.44 -15.57
N THR A 89 10.50 18.56 -16.28
CA THR A 89 9.30 19.13 -16.91
C THR A 89 9.04 18.53 -18.29
N LEU A 90 10.10 18.11 -18.99
CA LEU A 90 10.01 17.59 -20.35
C LEU A 90 9.36 16.19 -20.43
N GLY A 91 9.51 15.37 -19.38
CA GLY A 91 8.90 14.03 -19.32
C GLY A 91 7.43 14.00 -18.86
N ARG A 92 6.85 15.15 -18.48
CA ARG A 92 5.49 15.24 -17.92
C ARG A 92 4.42 15.55 -18.98
N GLU A 93 4.81 15.59 -20.26
CA GLU A 93 3.94 15.83 -21.40
C GLU A 93 3.67 14.50 -22.13
N LYS A 94 2.83 13.64 -21.54
CA LYS A 94 2.06 12.56 -22.20
C LYS A 94 0.97 12.04 -21.28
#